data_AF-A0A8I0PAC9-F1
#
_entry.id   AF-A0A8I0PAC9-F1
#
_cell.length_a   1.000
_cell.length_b   1.000
_cell.length_c   1.000
_cell.angle_alpha   90.00
_cell.angle_beta   90.00
_cell.angle_gamma   90.00
#
_symmetry.space_group_name_H-M   'P 1'
#
loop_
_entity.id
_entity.type
_entity.pdbx_description
1 polymer ?
#
loop_
_entity_poly.entity_id
_entity_poly.type
_entity_poly.pdbx_seq_one_letter_code
_entity_poly.pdbx_strand_id
1 'polypeptide(L)'
;MALSIAEQRDAANIVATCTRLLELDVIWTTNLEQGVPEGKTDASRALIKVGLDMATGLGRVHERVSLLHRFADELEVLFLEEFDHFKGWTLDISPTDVPALLHDAAKGLDGHASAEIRTLLTKIEGLEGGQAVQGDLPRKMRGWIYIVCAAVSLGLGTLAAAGGGPLGIALGAAGLGVALVLLQQGLSDVHA
;
A
#
# COMPACT_ATOMS: atom_id res chain seq x y z
N MET A 1 19.63 7.54 10.33
CA MET A 1 20.69 6.85 9.55
C MET A 1 20.09 6.59 8.18
N ALA A 2 20.78 6.97 7.10
CA ALA A 2 20.28 6.74 5.75
C ALA A 2 20.03 5.24 5.50
N LEU A 3 18.99 4.92 4.73
CA LEU A 3 18.71 3.55 4.33
C LEU A 3 19.77 3.05 3.34
N SER A 4 20.12 1.79 3.48
CA SER A 4 20.96 1.09 2.52
C SER A 4 20.23 0.89 1.18
N ILE A 5 20.99 0.66 0.10
CA ILE A 5 20.43 0.32 -1.23
C ILE A 5 19.53 -0.92 -1.15
N ALA A 6 19.87 -1.89 -0.29
CA ALA A 6 19.04 -3.07 -0.08
C ALA A 6 17.68 -2.72 0.54
N GLU A 7 17.67 -1.80 1.52
CA GLU A 7 16.45 -1.32 2.16
C GLU A 7 15.60 -0.45 1.21
N GLN A 8 16.21 0.37 0.37
CA GLN A 8 15.50 1.13 -0.67
C GLN A 8 14.86 0.19 -1.70
N ARG A 9 15.56 -0.87 -2.11
CA ARG A 9 15.01 -1.92 -2.98
C ARG A 9 13.85 -2.64 -2.31
N ASP A 10 13.98 -2.95 -1.03
CA ASP A 10 12.91 -3.59 -0.26
C ASP A 10 11.70 -2.65 -0.09
N ALA A 11 11.90 -1.35 0.07
CA ALA A 11 10.82 -0.36 0.05
C ALA A 11 10.07 -0.37 -1.30
N ALA A 12 10.79 -0.42 -2.42
CA ALA A 12 10.17 -0.57 -3.74
C ALA A 12 9.36 -1.88 -3.88
N ASN A 13 9.86 -2.98 -3.30
CA ASN A 13 9.12 -4.25 -3.26
C ASN A 13 7.85 -4.17 -2.40
N ILE A 14 7.86 -3.39 -1.32
CA ILE A 14 6.67 -3.15 -0.49
C ILE A 14 5.61 -2.40 -1.33
N VAL A 15 6.00 -1.38 -2.08
CA VAL A 15 5.07 -0.65 -2.99
C VAL A 15 4.45 -1.61 -4.02
N ALA A 16 5.26 -2.46 -4.64
CA ALA A 16 4.77 -3.43 -5.61
C ALA A 16 3.78 -4.42 -4.95
N THR A 17 4.06 -4.86 -3.72
CA THR A 17 3.18 -5.74 -2.96
C THR A 17 1.87 -5.03 -2.59
N CYS A 18 1.94 -3.79 -2.12
CA CYS A 18 0.77 -2.98 -1.77
C CYS A 18 -0.11 -2.68 -3.00
N THR A 19 0.51 -2.33 -4.13
CA THR A 19 -0.20 -2.13 -5.41
C THR A 19 -0.93 -3.40 -5.82
N ARG A 20 -0.24 -4.56 -5.73
CA ARG A 20 -0.84 -5.85 -6.05
C ARG A 20 -2.00 -6.20 -5.10
N LEU A 21 -1.90 -5.88 -3.81
CA LEU A 21 -2.99 -6.08 -2.86
C LEU A 21 -4.24 -5.29 -3.24
N LEU A 22 -4.09 -4.04 -3.66
CA LEU A 22 -5.21 -3.20 -4.09
C LEU A 22 -5.87 -3.75 -5.35
N GLU A 23 -5.09 -4.22 -6.33
CA GLU A 23 -5.63 -4.90 -7.51
C GLU A 23 -6.41 -6.18 -7.14
N LEU A 24 -5.83 -7.01 -6.27
CA LEU A 24 -6.45 -8.25 -5.83
C LEU A 24 -7.75 -7.99 -5.06
N ASP A 25 -7.82 -6.93 -4.25
CA ASP A 25 -9.03 -6.53 -3.53
C ASP A 25 -10.15 -6.13 -4.50
N VAL A 26 -9.84 -5.39 -5.57
CA VAL A 26 -10.82 -5.06 -6.61
C VAL A 26 -11.33 -6.33 -7.30
N ILE A 27 -10.43 -7.24 -7.67
CA ILE A 27 -10.81 -8.53 -8.27
C ILE A 27 -11.70 -9.32 -7.32
N TRP A 28 -11.30 -9.44 -6.06
CA TRP A 28 -12.03 -10.16 -5.03
C TRP A 28 -13.45 -9.61 -4.85
N THR A 29 -13.55 -8.31 -4.63
CA THR A 29 -14.82 -7.60 -4.40
C THR A 29 -15.75 -7.75 -5.59
N THR A 30 -15.25 -7.49 -6.80
CA THR A 30 -16.04 -7.57 -8.04
C THR A 30 -16.59 -8.99 -8.26
N ASN A 31 -15.77 -10.01 -8.01
CA ASN A 31 -16.20 -11.39 -8.19
C ASN A 31 -17.23 -11.82 -7.13
N LEU A 32 -17.06 -11.40 -5.87
CA LEU A 32 -18.06 -11.67 -4.84
C LEU A 32 -19.40 -11.01 -5.15
N GLU A 33 -19.41 -9.76 -5.63
CA GLU A 33 -20.63 -9.04 -6.02
C GLU A 33 -21.35 -9.69 -7.20
N GLN A 34 -20.61 -10.30 -8.14
CA GLN A 34 -21.17 -11.03 -9.28
C GLN A 34 -21.78 -12.38 -8.89
N GLY A 35 -21.71 -12.78 -7.61
CA GLY A 35 -22.29 -14.01 -7.11
C GLY A 35 -21.60 -15.25 -7.66
N VAL A 36 -20.25 -15.28 -7.62
CA VAL A 36 -19.46 -16.45 -8.04
C VAL A 36 -20.10 -17.73 -7.51
N PRO A 37 -20.40 -18.72 -8.39
CA PRO A 37 -21.19 -19.88 -8.01
C PRO A 37 -20.52 -20.67 -6.90
N GLU A 38 -21.33 -20.97 -5.88
CA GLU A 38 -20.96 -21.71 -4.69
C GLU A 38 -20.38 -23.09 -5.04
N GLY A 39 -19.17 -23.38 -4.52
CA GLY A 39 -18.54 -24.71 -4.55
C GLY A 39 -17.76 -25.07 -5.82
N LYS A 40 -16.50 -25.53 -5.65
CA LYS A 40 -15.59 -26.28 -6.57
C LYS A 40 -15.56 -25.92 -8.09
N THR A 41 -16.17 -24.82 -8.51
CA THR A 41 -16.06 -24.31 -9.87
C THR A 41 -14.65 -23.77 -10.13
N ASP A 42 -14.29 -23.59 -11.40
CA ASP A 42 -13.01 -22.96 -11.72
C ASP A 42 -13.01 -21.48 -11.28
N ALA A 43 -14.17 -20.83 -11.27
CA ALA A 43 -14.35 -19.47 -10.76
C ALA A 43 -14.11 -19.40 -9.24
N SER A 44 -14.66 -20.32 -8.45
CA SER A 44 -14.43 -20.33 -7.00
C SER A 44 -12.97 -20.64 -6.66
N ARG A 45 -12.32 -21.55 -7.41
CA ARG A 45 -10.88 -21.84 -7.25
C ARG A 45 -10.00 -20.64 -7.60
N ALA A 46 -10.33 -19.91 -8.66
CA ALA A 46 -9.63 -18.67 -9.01
C ALA A 46 -9.78 -17.62 -7.90
N LEU A 47 -10.99 -17.46 -7.34
CA LEU A 47 -11.24 -16.52 -6.26
C LEU A 47 -10.52 -16.90 -4.97
N ILE A 48 -10.51 -18.19 -4.60
CA ILE A 48 -9.72 -18.69 -3.45
C ILE A 48 -8.24 -18.32 -3.61
N LYS A 49 -7.68 -18.52 -4.81
CA LYS A 49 -6.29 -18.14 -5.08
C LYS A 49 -6.06 -16.64 -4.88
N VAL A 50 -6.99 -15.79 -5.35
CA VAL A 50 -6.93 -14.33 -5.10
C VAL A 50 -6.89 -14.03 -3.61
N GLY A 51 -7.77 -14.65 -2.80
CA GLY A 51 -7.77 -14.48 -1.35
C GLY A 51 -6.47 -14.92 -0.66
N LEU A 52 -5.88 -16.04 -1.11
CA LEU A 52 -4.60 -16.54 -0.59
C LEU A 52 -3.44 -15.61 -0.95
N ASP A 53 -3.43 -15.10 -2.18
CA ASP A 53 -2.46 -14.12 -2.64
C ASP A 53 -2.59 -12.81 -1.83
N MET A 54 -3.82 -12.39 -1.49
CA MET A 54 -4.06 -11.24 -0.62
C MET A 54 -3.54 -11.47 0.80
N ALA A 55 -3.86 -12.60 1.42
CA ALA A 55 -3.39 -12.95 2.76
C ALA A 55 -1.85 -13.00 2.81
N THR A 56 -1.22 -13.59 1.79
CA THR A 56 0.24 -13.66 1.67
C THR A 56 0.86 -12.28 1.48
N GLY A 57 0.28 -11.45 0.60
CA GLY A 57 0.77 -10.09 0.37
C GLY A 57 0.67 -9.24 1.64
N LEU A 58 -0.44 -9.34 2.37
CA LEU A 58 -0.64 -8.61 3.62
C LEU A 58 0.35 -9.06 4.71
N GLY A 59 0.62 -10.37 4.80
CA GLY A 59 1.66 -10.91 5.69
C GLY A 59 3.05 -10.35 5.36
N ARG A 60 3.42 -10.28 4.08
CA ARG A 60 4.71 -9.70 3.67
C ARG A 60 4.83 -8.21 4.01
N VAL A 61 3.76 -7.44 3.86
CA VAL A 61 3.75 -6.03 4.26
C VAL A 61 3.89 -5.91 5.78
N HIS A 62 3.15 -6.74 6.52
CA HIS A 62 3.21 -6.77 7.99
C HIS A 62 4.62 -7.07 8.50
N GLU A 63 5.29 -8.08 7.96
CA GLU A 63 6.68 -8.43 8.29
C GLU A 63 7.69 -7.30 8.05
N ARG A 64 7.33 -6.33 7.21
CA ARG A 64 8.18 -5.19 6.83
C ARG A 64 7.76 -3.85 7.43
N VAL A 65 6.82 -3.83 8.39
CA VAL A 65 6.40 -2.59 9.06
C VAL A 65 7.58 -1.85 9.72
N SER A 66 8.53 -2.57 10.31
CA SER A 66 9.73 -1.93 10.90
C SER A 66 10.55 -1.16 9.88
N LEU A 67 10.62 -1.64 8.63
CA LEU A 67 11.26 -0.93 7.53
C LEU A 67 10.45 0.29 7.11
N LEU A 68 9.11 0.23 7.12
CA LEU A 68 8.25 1.39 6.82
C LEU A 68 8.45 2.52 7.84
N HIS A 69 8.59 2.21 9.13
CA HIS A 69 8.91 3.23 10.14
C HIS A 69 10.27 3.87 9.89
N ARG A 70 11.30 3.06 9.61
CA ARG A 70 12.63 3.61 9.29
C ARG A 70 12.64 4.43 8.00
N PHE A 71 11.84 4.03 7.02
CA PHE A 71 11.66 4.79 5.79
C PHE A 71 10.99 6.13 6.06
N ALA A 72 9.95 6.17 6.91
CA ALA A 72 9.32 7.41 7.34
C ALA A 72 10.31 8.36 8.03
N ASP A 73 11.14 7.85 8.95
CA ASP A 73 12.20 8.65 9.60
C ASP A 73 13.19 9.23 8.56
N GLU A 74 13.53 8.48 7.51
CA GLU A 74 14.41 8.96 6.44
C GLU A 74 13.71 10.01 5.56
N LEU A 75 12.43 9.84 5.25
CA LEU A 75 11.65 10.84 4.51
C LEU A 75 11.58 12.17 5.24
N GLU A 76 11.47 12.15 6.57
CA GLU A 76 11.48 13.38 7.36
C GLU A 76 12.78 14.17 7.13
N VAL A 77 13.93 13.49 7.17
CA VAL A 77 15.22 14.12 6.88
C VAL A 77 15.30 14.59 5.43
N LEU A 78 14.93 13.74 4.46
CA LEU A 78 14.99 14.06 3.04
C LEU A 78 14.12 15.26 2.68
N PHE A 79 12.90 15.35 3.19
CA PHE A 79 12.01 16.47 2.90
C PHE A 79 12.45 17.76 3.58
N LEU A 80 13.15 17.70 4.72
CA LEU A 80 13.76 18.87 5.34
C LEU A 80 14.95 19.39 4.52
N GLU A 81 15.77 18.49 3.97
CA GLU A 81 16.97 18.84 3.20
C GLU A 81 16.65 19.30 1.77
N GLU A 82 15.67 18.66 1.11
CA GLU A 82 15.33 18.89 -0.30
C GLU A 82 14.11 19.82 -0.49
N PHE A 83 13.64 20.47 0.56
CA PHE A 83 12.41 21.28 0.55
C PHE A 83 12.39 22.35 -0.56
N ASP A 84 13.55 22.91 -0.90
CA ASP A 84 13.67 23.94 -1.95
C ASP A 84 13.40 23.39 -3.37
N HIS A 85 13.67 22.10 -3.64
CA HIS A 85 13.30 21.45 -4.90
C HIS A 85 11.79 21.25 -5.04
N PHE A 86 11.04 21.33 -3.92
CA PHE A 86 9.60 21.06 -3.86
C PHE A 86 8.73 22.32 -3.72
N LYS A 87 9.33 23.51 -3.60
CA LYS A 87 8.60 24.80 -3.51
C LYS A 87 7.66 25.11 -4.69
N GLY A 88 7.78 24.38 -5.81
CA GLY A 88 6.88 24.49 -6.97
C GLY A 88 5.71 23.51 -6.97
N TRP A 89 5.59 22.62 -5.98
CA TRP A 89 4.58 21.57 -5.96
C TRP A 89 3.33 22.03 -5.22
N THR A 90 2.21 22.12 -5.94
CA THR A 90 0.89 22.40 -5.35
C THR A 90 0.30 21.12 -4.77
N LEU A 91 0.68 20.81 -3.53
CA LEU A 91 0.05 19.75 -2.73
C LEU A 91 -0.89 20.40 -1.71
N ASP A 92 -2.11 19.88 -1.56
CA ASP A 92 -3.00 20.23 -0.43
C ASP A 92 -2.54 19.60 0.90
N ILE A 93 -1.51 18.74 0.84
CA ILE A 93 -0.88 18.07 1.99
C ILE A 93 0.57 18.52 2.02
N SER A 94 1.06 18.99 3.17
CA SER A 94 2.46 19.38 3.27
C SER A 94 3.34 18.14 3.07
N PRO A 95 4.41 18.17 2.25
CA PRO A 95 5.38 17.07 2.17
C PRO A 95 5.89 16.63 3.56
N THR A 96 5.96 17.56 4.52
CA THR A 96 6.34 17.29 5.91
C THR A 96 5.34 16.44 6.69
N ASP A 97 4.10 16.29 6.22
CA ASP A 97 3.07 15.48 6.87
C ASP A 97 3.15 14.01 6.41
N VAL A 98 3.77 13.75 5.25
CA VAL A 98 3.87 12.40 4.66
C VAL A 98 4.60 11.39 5.58
N PRO A 99 5.71 11.73 6.25
CA PRO A 99 6.34 10.83 7.22
C PRO A 99 5.38 10.41 8.34
N ALA A 100 4.64 11.36 8.93
CA ALA A 100 3.69 11.08 10.00
C ALA A 100 2.56 10.17 9.51
N LEU A 101 2.02 10.43 8.32
CA LEU A 101 0.99 9.58 7.70
C LEU A 101 1.51 8.15 7.45
N LEU A 102 2.77 8.01 7.02
CA LEU A 102 3.39 6.69 6.84
C LEU A 102 3.57 5.95 8.17
N HIS A 103 3.98 6.65 9.25
CA HIS A 103 4.03 6.05 10.58
C HIS A 103 2.66 5.56 11.05
N ASP A 104 1.62 6.37 10.88
CA ASP A 104 0.27 6.02 11.30
C ASP A 104 -0.26 4.84 10.51
N ALA A 105 -0.04 4.81 9.19
CA ALA A 105 -0.42 3.69 8.34
C ALA A 105 0.33 2.40 8.71
N ALA A 106 1.64 2.49 8.96
CA ALA A 106 2.47 1.37 9.38
C ALA A 106 2.01 0.80 10.74
N LYS A 107 1.66 1.67 11.70
CA LYS A 107 1.11 1.27 12.99
C LYS A 107 -0.28 0.61 12.86
N GLY A 108 -1.13 1.15 11.98
CA GLY A 108 -2.43 0.56 11.67
C GLY A 108 -2.28 -0.84 11.07
N LEU A 109 -1.37 -1.00 10.11
CA LEU A 109 -1.04 -2.29 9.52
C LEU A 109 -0.55 -3.30 10.57
N ASP A 110 0.37 -2.91 11.45
CA ASP A 110 0.86 -3.80 12.51
C ASP A 110 -0.25 -4.26 13.47
N GLY A 111 -1.12 -3.33 13.87
CA GLY A 111 -2.20 -3.62 14.81
C GLY A 111 -3.31 -4.52 14.23
N HIS A 112 -3.49 -4.53 12.90
CA HIS A 112 -4.68 -5.13 12.28
C HIS A 112 -4.39 -6.20 11.21
N ALA A 113 -3.23 -6.21 10.58
CA ALA A 113 -2.93 -7.13 9.46
C ALA A 113 -3.14 -8.60 9.84
N SER A 114 -2.67 -9.02 11.02
CA SER A 114 -2.85 -10.40 11.50
C SER A 114 -4.33 -10.80 11.67
N ALA A 115 -5.18 -9.87 12.09
CA ALA A 115 -6.62 -10.13 12.21
C ALA A 115 -7.30 -10.21 10.84
N GLU A 116 -6.91 -9.35 9.91
CA GLU A 116 -7.43 -9.35 8.54
C GLU A 116 -6.98 -10.59 7.75
N ILE A 117 -5.74 -11.05 7.93
CA ILE A 117 -5.25 -12.31 7.36
C ILE A 117 -6.12 -13.48 7.82
N ARG A 118 -6.41 -13.58 9.13
CA ARG A 118 -7.29 -14.63 9.65
C ARG A 118 -8.70 -14.53 9.06
N THR A 119 -9.23 -13.32 8.94
CA THR A 119 -10.55 -13.08 8.33
C THR A 119 -10.60 -13.55 6.87
N LEU A 120 -9.56 -13.25 6.08
CA LEU A 120 -9.44 -13.73 4.70
C LEU A 120 -9.38 -15.27 4.65
N LEU A 121 -8.60 -15.90 5.52
CA LEU A 121 -8.51 -17.36 5.58
C LEU A 121 -9.85 -18.01 5.93
N THR A 122 -10.60 -17.46 6.89
CA THR A 122 -11.95 -17.94 7.20
C THR A 122 -12.91 -17.79 6.02
N LYS A 123 -12.82 -16.69 5.25
CA LYS A 123 -13.62 -16.53 4.02
C LYS A 123 -13.24 -17.56 2.96
N ILE A 124 -11.96 -17.89 2.82
CA ILE A 124 -11.49 -18.94 1.92
C ILE A 124 -12.05 -20.30 2.31
N GLU A 125 -11.99 -20.67 3.60
CA GLU A 125 -12.58 -21.91 4.11
C GLU A 125 -14.09 -21.97 3.83
N GLY A 126 -14.80 -20.85 3.98
CA GLY A 126 -16.20 -20.71 3.60
C GLY A 126 -16.45 -21.00 2.12
N LEU A 127 -15.67 -20.38 1.22
CA LEU A 127 -15.75 -20.62 -0.23
C LEU A 127 -15.46 -22.08 -0.60
N GLU A 128 -14.47 -22.70 0.05
CA GLU A 128 -14.16 -24.12 -0.14
C GLU A 128 -15.31 -25.03 0.31
N GLY A 129 -15.98 -24.65 1.40
CA GLY A 129 -17.19 -25.29 1.92
C GLY A 129 -18.47 -25.02 1.13
N GLY A 130 -18.41 -24.18 0.09
CA GLY A 130 -19.57 -23.78 -0.72
C GLY A 130 -20.49 -22.78 -0.04
N GLN A 131 -19.98 -22.00 0.91
CA GLN A 131 -20.73 -20.93 1.57
C GLN A 131 -20.60 -19.63 0.78
N ALA A 132 -21.70 -18.87 0.68
CA ALA A 132 -21.64 -17.48 0.28
C ALA A 132 -20.83 -16.68 1.31
N VAL A 133 -19.80 -15.98 0.85
CA VAL A 133 -19.02 -15.05 1.67
C VAL A 133 -19.21 -13.63 1.17
N GLN A 134 -19.14 -12.67 2.08
CA GLN A 134 -19.25 -11.26 1.76
C GLN A 134 -18.10 -10.46 2.36
N GLY A 135 -17.90 -9.29 1.78
CA GLY A 135 -16.96 -8.29 2.29
C GLY A 135 -15.59 -8.34 1.64
N ASP A 136 -15.09 -7.15 1.36
CA ASP A 136 -13.77 -6.78 0.89
C ASP A 136 -12.77 -6.67 2.06
N LEU A 137 -11.56 -6.20 1.77
CA LEU A 137 -10.71 -5.64 2.83
C LEU A 137 -11.42 -4.43 3.45
N PRO A 138 -11.39 -4.27 4.79
CA PRO A 138 -11.95 -3.10 5.42
C PRO A 138 -11.39 -1.81 4.80
N ARG A 139 -12.25 -0.81 4.59
CA ARG A 139 -11.85 0.49 4.02
C ARG A 139 -10.59 1.05 4.67
N LYS A 140 -10.51 1.03 5.99
CA LYS A 140 -9.32 1.49 6.74
C LYS A 140 -8.03 0.74 6.36
N MET A 141 -8.11 -0.58 6.16
CA MET A 141 -6.96 -1.39 5.74
C MET A 141 -6.51 -0.99 4.32
N ARG A 142 -7.45 -0.80 3.39
CA ARG A 142 -7.14 -0.27 2.05
C ARG A 142 -6.52 1.11 2.14
N GLY A 143 -7.06 1.97 2.99
CA GLY A 143 -6.57 3.31 3.23
C GLY A 143 -5.10 3.33 3.66
N TRP A 144 -4.72 2.46 4.60
CA TRP A 144 -3.31 2.34 5.00
C TRP A 144 -2.42 1.80 3.89
N ILE A 145 -2.88 0.82 3.11
CA ILE A 145 -2.12 0.29 1.96
C ILE A 145 -1.91 1.39 0.90
N TYR A 146 -2.93 2.21 0.63
CA TYR A 146 -2.84 3.39 -0.25
C TYR A 146 -1.80 4.41 0.26
N ILE A 147 -1.83 4.74 1.56
CA ILE A 147 -0.87 5.67 2.17
C ILE A 147 0.56 5.12 2.06
N VAL A 148 0.77 3.82 2.31
CA VAL A 148 2.10 3.19 2.15
C VAL A 148 2.59 3.28 0.71
N CYS A 149 1.75 2.94 -0.28
CA CYS A 149 2.11 3.10 -1.69
C CYS A 149 2.51 4.56 -1.98
N ALA A 150 1.68 5.51 -1.57
CA ALA A 150 1.90 6.92 -1.83
C ALA A 150 3.21 7.44 -1.23
N ALA A 151 3.41 7.23 0.07
CA ALA A 151 4.56 7.76 0.80
C ALA A 151 5.87 7.16 0.28
N VAL A 152 5.89 5.86 0.02
CA VAL A 152 7.11 5.20 -0.47
C VAL A 152 7.39 5.57 -1.93
N SER A 153 6.38 5.66 -2.80
CA SER A 153 6.56 6.15 -4.17
C SER A 153 7.08 7.59 -4.21
N LEU A 154 6.55 8.46 -3.35
CA LEU A 154 7.00 9.84 -3.23
C LEU A 154 8.46 9.92 -2.76
N GLY A 155 8.81 9.12 -1.75
CA GLY A 155 10.16 9.00 -1.23
C GLY A 155 11.19 8.56 -2.26
N LEU A 156 10.88 7.48 -2.99
CA LEU A 156 11.75 6.97 -4.05
C LEU A 156 11.86 7.97 -5.21
N GLY A 157 10.77 8.66 -5.56
CA GLY A 157 10.78 9.72 -6.58
C GLY A 157 11.65 10.92 -6.16
N THR A 158 11.60 11.29 -4.87
CA THR A 158 12.43 12.35 -4.28
C THR A 158 13.91 11.99 -4.34
N LEU A 159 14.26 10.77 -3.92
CA LEU A 159 15.63 10.25 -4.03
C LEU A 159 16.14 10.25 -5.47
N ALA A 160 15.28 9.87 -6.44
CA ALA A 160 15.63 9.90 -7.86
C ALA A 160 15.85 11.33 -8.39
N ALA A 161 15.03 12.29 -7.96
CA ALA A 161 15.15 13.70 -8.35
C ALA A 161 16.42 14.35 -7.79
N ALA A 162 16.76 14.07 -6.52
CA ALA A 162 18.00 14.54 -5.88
C ALA A 162 19.26 14.06 -6.61
N GLY A 163 19.18 12.95 -7.36
CA GLY A 163 20.25 12.49 -8.25
C GLY A 163 20.58 13.43 -9.42
N GLY A 164 19.83 14.51 -9.65
CA GLY A 164 20.22 15.66 -10.48
C GLY A 164 20.20 15.45 -12.01
N GLY A 165 19.67 14.33 -12.50
CA GLY A 165 19.57 14.03 -13.94
C GLY A 165 18.17 14.27 -14.53
N PRO A 166 18.03 14.49 -15.87
CA PRO A 166 16.73 14.66 -16.53
C PRO A 166 15.77 13.48 -16.29
N LEU A 167 16.31 12.26 -16.25
CA LEU A 167 15.56 11.05 -15.92
C LEU A 167 15.08 11.06 -14.46
N GLY A 168 15.92 11.52 -13.53
CA GLY A 168 15.59 11.62 -12.11
C GLY A 168 14.44 12.61 -11.86
N ILE A 169 14.48 13.77 -12.52
CA ILE A 169 13.42 14.79 -12.45
C ILE A 169 12.09 14.23 -13.01
N ALA A 170 12.13 13.56 -14.16
CA ALA A 170 10.94 12.96 -14.76
C ALA A 170 10.33 11.86 -13.88
N LEU A 171 11.17 11.02 -13.27
CA LEU A 171 10.73 10.00 -12.31
C LEU A 171 10.15 10.61 -11.04
N GLY A 172 10.75 11.70 -10.53
CA GLY A 172 10.22 12.44 -9.38
C GLY A 172 8.83 13.01 -9.65
N ALA A 173 8.63 13.64 -10.81
CA ALA A 173 7.33 14.18 -11.21
C ALA A 173 6.25 13.10 -11.39
N ALA A 174 6.60 11.96 -12.01
CA ALA A 174 5.69 10.83 -12.17
C ALA A 174 5.32 10.21 -10.81
N GLY A 175 6.32 10.02 -9.93
CA GLY A 175 6.13 9.51 -8.57
C GLY A 175 5.19 10.40 -7.76
N LEU A 176 5.33 11.73 -7.87
CA LEU A 176 4.45 12.69 -7.22
C LEU A 176 3.00 12.57 -7.68
N GLY A 177 2.76 12.54 -8.99
CA GLY A 177 1.41 12.48 -9.54
C GLY A 177 0.64 11.24 -9.08
N VAL A 178 1.31 10.08 -9.08
CA VAL A 178 0.73 8.84 -8.57
C VAL A 178 0.55 8.90 -7.06
N ALA A 179 1.56 9.37 -6.31
CA ALA A 179 1.50 9.44 -4.86
C ALA A 179 0.35 10.32 -4.35
N LEU A 180 0.08 11.46 -4.98
CA LEU A 180 -1.01 12.35 -4.55
C LEU A 180 -2.38 11.68 -4.64
N VAL A 181 -2.67 11.03 -5.78
CA VAL A 181 -3.96 10.35 -5.98
C VAL A 181 -4.15 9.24 -4.96
N LEU A 182 -3.09 8.44 -4.73
CA LEU A 182 -3.13 7.35 -3.76
C LEU A 182 -3.26 7.88 -2.32
N LEU A 183 -2.58 8.98 -1.98
CA LEU A 183 -2.64 9.56 -0.64
C LEU A 183 -4.03 10.12 -0.34
N GLN A 184 -4.64 10.84 -1.29
CA GLN A 184 -6.00 11.36 -1.15
C GLN A 184 -7.02 10.23 -0.96
N GLN A 185 -6.93 9.18 -1.78
CA GLN A 185 -7.78 8.00 -1.62
C GLN A 185 -7.56 7.34 -0.27
N GLY A 186 -6.30 7.18 0.14
CA GLY A 186 -5.92 6.58 1.41
C GLY A 186 -6.50 7.32 2.62
N LEU A 187 -6.39 8.65 2.63
CA LEU A 187 -6.95 9.49 3.68
C LEU A 187 -8.47 9.46 3.71
N SER A 188 -9.13 9.44 2.55
CA SER A 188 -10.58 9.28 2.46
C SER A 188 -11.02 7.95 3.09
N ASP A 189 -10.31 6.86 2.79
CA ASP A 189 -10.67 5.52 3.25
C ASP A 189 -10.39 5.29 4.75
N VAL A 190 -9.37 5.94 5.32
CA VAL A 190 -9.06 5.86 6.77
C VAL A 190 -10.09 6.61 7.61
N HIS A 191 -10.65 7.71 7.10
CA HIS A 191 -11.57 8.59 7.84
C HIS A 191 -13.06 8.33 7.56
N ALA A 192 -13.39 7.45 6.62
CA ALA A 192 -14.75 6.98 6.35
C ALA A 192 -15.26 6.01 7.44
#